data_AF-A0A969PE25-F1
#
_entry.id   AF-A0A969PE25-F1
#
_cell.length_a   1.000
_cell.length_b   1.000
_cell.length_c   1.000
_cell.angle_alpha   90.00
_cell.angle_beta   90.00
_cell.angle_gamma   90.00
#
_symmetry.space_group_name_H-M   'P 1'
#
loop_
_entity.id
_entity.type
_entity.pdbx_description
1 polymer ?
#
loop_
_entity_poly.entity_id
_entity_poly.type
_entity_poly.pdbx_seq_one_letter_code
_entity_poly.pdbx_strand_id
1 'polypeptide(L)'
;MESLIYDLSSPGRVGADLPASDVPHYELPANLLRKALPLPEVSQIDVTRHFTRLSRLNMAIDTNMYPLGSCTMKYNPRINEDAARMPGFANLHPLQAAEDSQGALCLMYHLQNFLAEIAGMTAASIQPAAGAQGEFTGVLMMRAYHHARGDAKRTKMLIPD
;
A
#
# COMPACT_ATOMS: atom_id res chain seq x y z
N MET A 1 20.78 3.39 -21.37
CA MET A 1 19.89 3.81 -20.26
C MET A 1 18.50 3.95 -20.86
N GLU A 2 17.45 3.46 -20.20
CA GLU A 2 16.07 3.60 -20.68
C GLU A 2 15.69 5.09 -20.66
N SER A 3 15.09 5.61 -21.74
CA SER A 3 14.59 6.99 -21.80
C SER A 3 13.47 7.22 -20.79
N LEU A 4 13.26 8.47 -20.38
CA LEU A 4 12.10 8.79 -19.54
C LEU A 4 10.81 8.55 -20.34
N ILE A 5 9.73 8.18 -19.66
CA ILE A 5 8.42 8.00 -20.31
C ILE A 5 7.95 9.29 -21.03
N TYR A 6 8.40 10.45 -20.55
CA TYR A 6 8.13 11.76 -21.15
C TYR A 6 8.83 11.95 -22.51
N ASP A 7 10.00 11.33 -22.71
CA ASP A 7 10.73 11.40 -23.99
C ASP A 7 10.04 10.57 -25.08
N LEU A 8 9.21 9.61 -24.68
CA LEU A 8 8.41 8.76 -25.57
C LEU A 8 7.05 9.39 -25.91
N SER A 9 6.71 10.51 -25.28
CA SER A 9 5.43 11.20 -25.43
C SER A 9 5.23 11.71 -26.86
N SER A 10 4.00 11.68 -27.35
CA SER A 10 3.61 12.31 -28.61
C SER A 10 2.21 12.91 -28.47
N PRO A 11 2.01 14.20 -28.79
CA PRO A 11 0.72 14.86 -28.63
C PRO A 11 -0.44 14.11 -29.27
N GLY A 12 -1.54 13.97 -28.54
CA GLY A 12 -2.78 13.29 -28.93
C GLY A 12 -2.76 11.77 -28.76
N ARG A 13 -1.66 11.16 -28.31
CA ARG A 13 -1.57 9.70 -28.18
C ARG A 13 -2.28 9.21 -26.91
N VAL A 14 -3.16 8.23 -27.09
CA VAL A 14 -3.97 7.64 -26.02
C VAL A 14 -3.53 6.20 -25.76
N GLY A 15 -3.29 5.88 -24.48
CA GLY A 15 -2.79 4.57 -24.05
C GLY A 15 -3.80 3.71 -23.30
N ALA A 16 -5.02 4.21 -23.10
CA ALA A 16 -6.08 3.51 -22.38
C ALA A 16 -7.40 3.66 -23.14
N ASP A 17 -8.15 2.56 -23.20
CA ASP A 17 -9.53 2.56 -23.64
C ASP A 17 -10.42 2.50 -22.39
N LEU A 18 -11.10 3.60 -22.10
CA LEU A 18 -11.99 3.72 -20.94
C LEU A 18 -13.43 3.45 -21.38
N PRO A 19 -14.25 2.79 -20.55
CA PRO A 19 -15.65 2.58 -20.87
C PRO A 19 -16.37 3.91 -21.04
N ALA A 20 -17.42 3.91 -21.87
CA ALA A 20 -18.31 5.06 -22.00
C ALA A 20 -18.91 5.41 -20.63
N SER A 21 -19.06 6.72 -20.36
CA SER A 21 -19.69 7.18 -19.13
C SER A 21 -21.13 6.71 -19.07
N ASP A 22 -21.50 6.10 -17.95
CA ASP A 22 -22.84 5.63 -17.63
C ASP A 22 -23.68 6.67 -16.87
N VAL A 23 -23.13 7.86 -16.64
CA VAL A 23 -23.78 8.97 -15.93
C VAL A 23 -23.97 10.19 -16.83
N PRO A 24 -24.97 11.04 -16.56
CA PRO A 24 -25.18 12.27 -17.33
C PRO A 24 -23.97 13.22 -17.28
N HIS A 25 -23.70 13.88 -18.40
CA HIS A 25 -22.67 14.91 -18.46
C HIS A 25 -23.04 16.13 -17.60
N TYR A 26 -22.06 16.68 -16.89
CA TYR A 26 -22.21 17.89 -16.08
C TYR A 26 -21.09 18.89 -16.39
N GLU A 27 -21.45 20.12 -16.74
CA GLU A 27 -20.48 21.17 -17.01
C GLU A 27 -19.94 21.76 -15.71
N LEU A 28 -18.63 21.66 -15.52
CA LEU A 28 -17.94 22.22 -14.35
C LEU A 28 -17.74 23.74 -14.51
N PRO A 29 -17.84 24.52 -13.41
CA PRO A 29 -17.55 25.95 -13.44
C PRO A 29 -16.15 26.25 -13.98
N ALA A 30 -16.04 27.15 -14.97
CA ALA A 30 -14.78 27.45 -15.66
C ALA A 30 -13.65 27.90 -14.72
N ASN A 31 -13.96 28.56 -13.60
CA ASN A 31 -12.99 28.97 -12.59
C ASN A 31 -12.40 27.80 -11.79
N LEU A 32 -12.99 26.60 -11.86
CA LEU A 32 -12.51 25.38 -11.22
C LEU A 32 -11.78 24.44 -12.19
N LEU A 33 -11.80 24.74 -13.50
CA LEU A 33 -11.15 23.92 -14.52
C LEU A 33 -9.62 24.05 -14.47
N ARG A 34 -8.94 22.91 -14.52
CA ARG A 34 -7.49 22.85 -14.63
C ARG A 34 -7.06 23.31 -16.03
N LYS A 35 -6.06 24.18 -16.11
CA LYS A 35 -5.55 24.73 -17.39
C LYS A 35 -4.62 23.78 -18.16
N ALA A 36 -3.81 22.97 -17.48
CA ALA A 36 -2.87 22.06 -18.10
C ALA A 36 -2.56 20.84 -17.21
N LEU A 37 -2.42 19.67 -17.82
CA LEU A 37 -2.05 18.41 -17.17
C LEU A 37 -0.86 17.79 -17.94
N PRO A 38 0.39 18.03 -17.52
CA PRO A 38 1.57 17.63 -18.27
C PRO A 38 1.92 16.15 -18.01
N LEU A 39 1.03 15.23 -18.38
CA LEU A 39 1.29 13.79 -18.37
C LEU A 39 1.83 13.34 -19.73
N PRO A 40 2.60 12.23 -19.79
CA PRO A 40 3.06 11.69 -21.06
C PRO A 40 1.89 11.12 -21.87
N GLU A 41 1.90 11.39 -23.16
CA GLU A 41 0.91 10.90 -24.13
C GLU A 41 1.53 9.73 -24.89
N VAL A 42 1.29 8.51 -24.41
CA VAL A 42 1.95 7.28 -24.83
C VAL A 42 0.92 6.19 -25.15
N SER A 43 1.25 5.28 -26.06
CA SER A 43 0.36 4.16 -26.40
C SER A 43 0.48 3.04 -25.37
N GLN A 44 -0.52 2.16 -25.30
CA GLN A 44 -0.51 1.02 -24.37
C GLN A 44 0.74 0.14 -24.54
N ILE A 45 1.18 -0.06 -25.79
CA ILE A 45 2.39 -0.84 -26.08
C ILE A 45 3.66 -0.12 -25.64
N ASP A 46 3.72 1.20 -25.76
CA ASP A 46 4.87 1.99 -25.29
C ASP A 46 4.98 1.92 -23.77
N VAL A 47 3.87 2.05 -23.04
CA VAL A 47 3.80 1.88 -21.57
C VAL A 47 4.29 0.49 -21.18
N THR A 48 3.77 -0.55 -21.83
CA THR A 48 4.12 -1.95 -21.54
C THR A 48 5.62 -2.19 -21.77
N ARG A 49 6.15 -1.72 -22.90
CA ARG A 49 7.58 -1.86 -23.24
C ARG A 49 8.46 -1.09 -22.26
N HIS A 50 8.07 0.14 -21.91
CA HIS A 50 8.83 0.99 -20.99
C HIS A 50 8.98 0.33 -19.62
N PHE A 51 7.87 -0.06 -18.97
CA PHE A 51 7.94 -0.69 -17.64
C PHE A 51 8.58 -2.09 -17.68
N THR A 52 8.45 -2.83 -18.79
CA THR A 52 9.18 -4.10 -18.97
C THR A 52 10.69 -3.88 -19.09
N ARG A 53 11.13 -2.82 -19.77
CA ARG A 53 12.56 -2.48 -19.86
C ARG A 53 13.08 -2.01 -18.51
N LEU A 54 12.33 -1.17 -17.79
CA LEU A 54 12.68 -0.74 -16.43
C LEU A 54 12.79 -1.93 -15.46
N SER A 55 11.87 -2.90 -15.51
CA SER A 55 11.95 -4.06 -14.62
C SER A 55 13.21 -4.91 -14.85
N ARG A 56 13.69 -5.00 -16.10
CA ARG A 56 14.94 -5.69 -16.45
C ARG A 56 16.20 -4.95 -15.98
N LEU A 57 16.09 -3.67 -15.64
CA LEU A 57 17.19 -2.89 -15.06
C LEU A 57 17.25 -3.02 -13.53
N ASN A 58 16.23 -3.62 -12.90
CA ASN A 58 16.18 -3.83 -11.46
C ASN A 58 16.79 -5.17 -11.06
N MET A 59 17.53 -5.20 -9.95
CA MET A 59 17.79 -6.44 -9.23
C MET A 59 16.59 -6.76 -8.34
N ALA A 60 16.07 -7.98 -8.43
CA ALA A 60 14.96 -8.45 -7.60
C ALA A 60 15.31 -9.76 -6.90
N ILE A 61 14.60 -10.05 -5.80
CA ILE A 61 14.65 -11.35 -5.09
C ILE A 61 14.26 -12.53 -5.98
N ASP A 62 13.43 -12.27 -7.01
CA ASP A 62 12.91 -13.30 -7.91
C ASP A 62 13.99 -13.81 -8.87
N THR A 63 15.04 -13.02 -9.10
CA THR A 63 16.09 -13.31 -10.07
C THR A 63 17.47 -13.45 -9.42
N ASN A 64 17.65 -13.00 -8.18
CA ASN A 64 18.93 -12.96 -7.50
C ASN A 64 18.80 -13.28 -6.01
N MET A 65 19.87 -13.80 -5.42
CA MET A 65 20.03 -13.76 -3.96
C MET A 65 20.20 -12.30 -3.50
N TYR A 66 19.47 -11.90 -2.45
CA TYR A 66 19.40 -10.50 -2.00
C TYR A 66 19.73 -10.37 -0.49
N PRO A 67 21.00 -10.50 -0.07
CA PRO A 67 21.38 -10.64 1.34
C PRO A 67 21.45 -9.30 2.08
N LEU A 68 20.32 -8.61 2.20
CA LEU A 68 20.21 -7.38 3.00
C LEU A 68 19.93 -7.72 4.47
N GLY A 69 20.89 -7.37 5.34
CA GLY A 69 20.73 -7.47 6.79
C GLY A 69 19.53 -6.66 7.28
N SER A 70 18.82 -7.17 8.29
CA SER A 70 17.61 -6.56 8.88
C SER A 70 16.37 -6.46 7.97
N CYS A 71 16.48 -6.74 6.67
CA CYS A 71 15.36 -6.62 5.72
C CYS A 71 14.58 -7.93 5.51
N THR A 72 15.13 -9.08 5.91
CA THR A 72 14.50 -10.40 5.73
C THR A 72 14.00 -10.62 4.30
N MET A 73 14.89 -10.51 3.32
CA MET A 73 14.59 -10.71 1.88
C MET A 73 14.33 -12.19 1.55
N LYS A 74 13.21 -12.72 2.04
CA LYS A 74 12.73 -14.09 1.81
C LYS A 74 11.99 -14.19 0.48
N TYR A 75 11.71 -15.43 0.05
CA TYR A 75 10.81 -15.67 -1.07
C TYR A 75 9.41 -15.13 -0.79
N ASN A 76 8.78 -14.51 -1.79
CA ASN A 76 7.39 -14.08 -1.79
C ASN A 76 6.54 -15.07 -2.60
N PRO A 77 5.79 -15.98 -1.95
CA PRO A 77 4.97 -16.96 -2.64
C PRO A 77 3.95 -16.34 -3.59
N ARG A 78 3.94 -16.77 -4.86
CA ARG A 78 3.02 -16.24 -5.88
C ARG A 78 1.54 -16.44 -5.55
N ILE A 79 1.22 -17.49 -4.81
CA ILE A 79 -0.14 -17.74 -4.31
C ILE A 79 -0.68 -16.57 -3.45
N ASN A 80 0.19 -15.78 -2.82
CA ASN A 80 -0.23 -14.62 -2.04
C ASN A 80 -0.75 -13.49 -2.95
N GLU A 81 -0.23 -13.35 -4.17
CA GLU A 81 -0.74 -12.39 -5.15
C GLU A 81 -2.13 -12.80 -5.62
N ASP A 82 -2.36 -14.09 -5.85
CA ASP A 82 -3.66 -14.63 -6.24
C ASP A 82 -4.68 -14.45 -5.10
N ALA A 83 -4.27 -14.72 -3.85
CA ALA A 83 -5.10 -14.52 -2.67
C ALA A 83 -5.50 -13.05 -2.47
N ALA A 84 -4.55 -12.12 -2.61
CA ALA A 84 -4.83 -10.69 -2.49
C ALA A 84 -5.77 -10.17 -3.60
N ARG A 85 -5.73 -10.77 -4.79
CA ARG A 85 -6.57 -10.40 -5.95
C ARG A 85 -7.98 -10.99 -5.92
N MET A 86 -8.31 -11.83 -4.93
CA MET A 86 -9.66 -12.36 -4.80
C MET A 86 -10.67 -11.19 -4.77
N PRO A 87 -11.74 -11.20 -5.59
CA PRO A 87 -12.66 -10.07 -5.69
C PRO A 87 -13.28 -9.65 -4.35
N GLY A 88 -13.53 -10.63 -3.47
CA GLY A 88 -14.00 -10.40 -2.10
C GLY A 88 -13.01 -9.72 -1.17
N PHE A 89 -11.77 -9.44 -1.59
CA PHE A 89 -10.79 -8.62 -0.88
C PHE A 89 -10.40 -7.38 -1.69
N ALA A 90 -10.06 -7.55 -2.97
CA ALA A 90 -9.55 -6.48 -3.83
C ALA A 90 -10.57 -5.35 -4.07
N ASN A 91 -11.87 -5.66 -4.01
CA ASN A 91 -12.95 -4.71 -4.31
C ASN A 91 -13.73 -4.26 -3.06
N LEU A 92 -13.26 -4.58 -1.84
CA LEU A 92 -13.95 -4.16 -0.62
C LEU A 92 -13.77 -2.67 -0.38
N HIS A 93 -14.87 -2.00 -0.02
CA HIS A 93 -14.80 -0.62 0.46
C HIS A 93 -14.64 -0.62 1.99
N PRO A 94 -13.68 0.12 2.57
CA PRO A 94 -13.42 0.07 4.02
C PRO A 94 -14.58 0.57 4.90
N LEU A 95 -15.53 1.33 4.33
CA LEU A 95 -16.73 1.81 5.03
C LEU A 95 -18.02 1.07 4.63
N GLN A 96 -17.93 -0.06 3.92
CA GLN A 96 -19.11 -0.88 3.66
C GLN A 96 -19.60 -1.52 4.98
N ALA A 97 -20.86 -1.97 5.01
CA ALA A 97 -21.45 -2.55 6.21
C ALA A 97 -20.62 -3.76 6.70
N ALA A 98 -20.55 -3.93 8.02
CA ALA A 98 -19.75 -5.01 8.62
C ALA A 98 -20.32 -6.38 8.25
N GLU A 99 -21.64 -6.47 8.11
CA GLU A 99 -22.40 -7.65 7.70
C GLU A 99 -21.98 -8.12 6.30
N ASP A 100 -21.64 -7.19 5.41
CA ASP A 100 -21.16 -7.47 4.05
C ASP A 100 -19.64 -7.75 3.99
N SER A 101 -18.94 -7.61 5.12
CA SER A 101 -17.47 -7.67 5.21
C SER A 101 -16.93 -8.85 6.03
N GLN A 102 -17.79 -9.80 6.40
CA GLN A 102 -17.44 -10.84 7.39
C GLN A 102 -16.22 -11.69 6.99
N GLY A 103 -15.99 -11.92 5.69
CA GLY A 103 -14.79 -12.63 5.23
C GLY A 103 -13.48 -11.91 5.56
N ALA A 104 -13.43 -10.59 5.35
CA ALA A 104 -12.26 -9.78 5.69
C ALA A 104 -12.08 -9.64 7.21
N LEU A 105 -13.18 -9.43 7.95
CA LEU A 105 -13.14 -9.35 9.40
C LEU A 105 -12.67 -10.66 10.04
N CYS A 106 -13.10 -11.80 9.50
CA CYS A 106 -12.64 -13.12 9.91
C CYS A 106 -11.11 -13.27 9.68
N LEU A 107 -10.62 -12.91 8.48
CA LEU A 107 -9.19 -12.93 8.18
C LEU A 107 -8.38 -12.04 9.14
N MET A 108 -8.84 -10.82 9.39
CA MET A 108 -8.22 -9.88 10.32
C MET A 108 -8.15 -10.45 11.74
N TYR A 109 -9.25 -11.00 12.24
CA TYR A 109 -9.33 -11.61 13.56
C TYR A 109 -8.34 -12.78 13.72
N HIS A 110 -8.32 -13.70 12.75
CA HIS A 110 -7.39 -14.83 12.80
C HIS A 110 -5.93 -14.37 12.74
N LEU A 111 -5.61 -13.42 11.88
CA LEU A 111 -4.26 -12.86 11.79
C LEU A 111 -3.82 -12.22 13.11
N GLN A 112 -4.68 -11.43 13.76
CA GLN A 112 -4.40 -10.83 15.05
C GLN A 112 -4.11 -11.89 16.12
N ASN A 113 -4.89 -12.97 16.16
CA ASN A 113 -4.69 -14.05 17.12
C ASN A 113 -3.39 -14.82 16.86
N PHE A 114 -3.09 -15.15 15.60
CA PHE A 114 -1.83 -15.81 15.26
C PHE A 114 -0.62 -14.96 15.64
N LEU A 115 -0.65 -13.66 15.37
CA LEU A 115 0.43 -12.74 15.74
C LEU A 115 0.57 -12.61 17.26
N ALA A 116 -0.55 -12.52 17.98
CA ALA A 116 -0.55 -12.45 19.44
C ALA A 116 0.05 -13.72 20.06
N GLU A 117 -0.32 -14.90 19.55
CA GLU A 117 0.22 -16.19 19.99
C GLU A 117 1.73 -16.29 19.73
N ILE A 118 2.18 -16.00 18.49
CA ILE A 118 3.60 -16.06 18.11
C ILE A 118 4.45 -15.10 18.96
N ALA A 119 3.93 -13.91 19.26
CA ALA A 119 4.65 -12.89 20.03
C ALA A 119 4.51 -13.05 21.55
N GLY A 120 3.68 -13.98 22.03
CA GLY A 120 3.37 -14.12 23.47
C GLY A 120 2.62 -12.92 24.06
N MET A 121 1.81 -12.24 23.27
CA MET A 121 1.04 -11.05 23.65
C MET A 121 -0.42 -11.39 23.88
N THR A 122 -1.12 -10.57 24.68
CA THR A 122 -2.57 -10.74 24.91
C THR A 122 -3.41 -10.35 23.69
N ALA A 123 -2.93 -9.40 22.88
CA ALA A 123 -3.63 -8.93 21.69
C ALA A 123 -2.63 -8.31 20.70
N ALA A 124 -3.01 -8.28 19.42
CA ALA A 124 -2.27 -7.60 18.35
C ALA A 124 -3.17 -6.62 17.61
N SER A 125 -2.60 -5.49 17.18
CA SER A 125 -3.24 -4.56 16.24
C SER A 125 -2.60 -4.69 14.87
N ILE A 126 -3.42 -4.72 13.82
CA ILE A 126 -3.00 -4.75 12.42
C ILE A 126 -3.26 -3.41 11.71
N GLN A 127 -3.51 -2.35 12.48
CA GLN A 127 -3.72 -1.00 11.95
C GLN A 127 -2.42 -0.31 11.48
N PRO A 128 -1.25 -0.43 12.16
CA PRO A 128 -0.03 0.23 11.70
C PRO A 128 0.45 -0.34 10.36
N ALA A 129 0.78 0.53 9.40
CA ALA A 129 1.12 0.16 8.03
C ALA A 129 2.59 -0.26 7.84
N ALA A 130 3.46 0.02 8.81
CA ALA A 130 4.88 -0.31 8.78
C ALA A 130 5.48 -0.41 10.19
N GLY A 131 6.69 -0.98 10.30
CA GLY A 131 7.40 -1.17 11.58
C GLY A 131 7.55 0.13 12.39
N ALA A 132 8.05 1.21 11.78
CA ALA A 132 8.22 2.50 12.45
C ALA A 132 6.89 3.12 12.94
N GLN A 133 5.79 2.89 12.22
CA GLN A 133 4.45 3.31 12.69
C GLN A 133 3.97 2.43 13.85
N GLY A 134 4.33 1.14 13.85
CA GLY A 134 4.11 0.22 14.96
C GLY A 134 4.85 0.66 16.22
N GLU A 135 6.12 1.04 16.09
CA GLU A 135 6.92 1.61 17.19
C GLU A 135 6.25 2.88 17.75
N PHE A 136 5.89 3.83 16.88
CA PHE A 136 5.21 5.06 17.29
C PHE A 136 3.89 4.77 18.02
N THR A 137 3.10 3.81 17.51
CA THR A 137 1.85 3.36 18.15
C THR A 137 2.14 2.79 19.54
N GLY A 138 3.17 1.94 19.67
CA GLY A 138 3.61 1.39 20.94
C GLY A 138 4.03 2.48 21.94
N VAL A 139 4.81 3.47 21.49
CA VAL A 139 5.20 4.62 22.33
C VAL A 139 3.97 5.39 22.82
N LEU A 140 2.99 5.64 21.94
CA LEU A 140 1.75 6.32 22.31
C LEU A 140 0.91 5.49 23.30
N MET A 141 0.86 4.17 23.14
CA MET A 141 0.19 3.28 24.08
C MET A 141 0.85 3.32 25.47
N MET A 142 2.18 3.25 25.54
CA MET A 142 2.93 3.38 26.79
C MET A 142 2.67 4.73 27.46
N ARG A 143 2.69 5.82 26.67
CA ARG A 143 2.38 7.17 27.15
C ARG A 143 0.95 7.26 27.70
N ALA A 144 -0.04 6.77 26.97
CA ALA A 144 -1.43 6.76 27.40
C ALA A 144 -1.62 5.98 28.71
N TYR A 145 -0.95 4.83 28.85
CA TYR A 145 -0.95 4.02 30.05
C TYR A 145 -0.38 4.74 31.29
N HIS A 146 0.69 5.52 31.13
CA HIS A 146 1.23 6.34 32.22
C HIS A 146 0.31 7.51 32.59
N HIS A 147 -0.23 8.22 31.59
CA HIS A 147 -1.16 9.33 31.82
C HIS A 147 -2.44 8.88 32.52
N ALA A 148 -3.02 7.73 32.14
CA ALA A 148 -4.22 7.18 32.77
C ALA A 148 -4.06 6.87 34.28
N ARG A 149 -2.81 6.77 34.76
CA ARG A 149 -2.47 6.53 36.17
C ARG A 149 -1.89 7.77 36.86
N GLY A 150 -1.92 8.93 36.21
CA GLY A 150 -1.35 10.17 36.73
C GLY A 150 0.18 10.25 36.74
N ASP A 151 0.90 9.31 36.11
CA ASP A 151 2.36 9.27 36.08
C ASP A 151 2.95 10.06 34.91
N ALA A 152 2.63 11.35 34.82
CA ALA A 152 3.02 12.22 33.69
C ALA A 152 4.53 12.51 33.60
N LYS A 153 5.33 12.14 34.61
CA LYS A 153 6.79 12.32 34.63
C LYS A 153 7.54 11.27 33.80
N ARG A 154 6.87 10.22 33.30
CA ARG A 154 7.48 9.16 32.46
C ARG A 154 7.58 9.62 31.01
N THR A 155 8.61 10.42 30.73
CA THR A 155 8.83 11.04 29.42
C THR A 155 10.18 10.68 28.79
N LYS A 156 10.99 9.85 29.46
CA LYS A 156 12.30 9.41 28.97
C LYS A 156 12.21 7.99 28.41
N MET A 157 12.72 7.81 27.20
CA MET A 157 12.87 6.51 26.53
C MET A 157 14.36 6.23 26.36
N LEU A 158 14.79 5.03 26.72
CA LEU A 158 16.18 4.59 26.56
C LEU A 158 16.30 3.85 25.23
N ILE A 159 17.28 4.22 24.42
CA ILE A 159 17.55 3.63 23.11
C ILE A 159 19.05 3.26 23.11
N PRO A 160 19.43 2.00 22.84
CA PRO A 160 20.83 1.60 22.74
C PRO A 160 21.51 2.24 21.51
N ASP A 161 22.84 2.34 21.56
CA ASP A 161 23.69 2.76 20.44
C ASP A 161 23.85 1.67 19.37
#